data_AF-A0A9E5P048-F1
#
_entry.id   AF-A0A9E5P048-F1
#
_cell.length_a   1.000
_cell.length_b   1.000
_cell.length_c   1.000
_cell.angle_alpha   90.00
_cell.angle_beta   90.00
_cell.angle_gamma   90.00
#
_symmetry.space_group_name_H-M   'P 1'
#
loop_
_entity.id
_entity.type
_entity.pdbx_description
1 polymer ?
#
loop_
_entity_poly.entity_id
_entity_poly.type
_entity_poly.pdbx_seq_one_letter_code
_entity_poly.pdbx_strand_id
1 'polypeptide(L)' 'DLILGDAEVAIEVKASSSVADRTKGLHLFHEENKCRKSLIISKEQRPRKISSQITVLPWQNFCEMLWAGDIL' A
#
# COMPACT_ATOMS: atom_id res chain seq x y z
N ASP A 1 -0.39 -1.88 -10.20
CA ASP A 1 -0.02 -0.85 -9.20
C ASP A 1 -0.65 0.48 -9.58
N LEU A 2 -0.78 1.38 -8.62
CA LEU A 2 -1.36 2.72 -8.77
C LEU A 2 -0.46 3.75 -8.07
N ILE A 3 -0.39 4.96 -8.61
CA ILE A 3 0.34 6.09 -8.04
C ILE A 3 -0.64 7.26 -7.93
N LEU A 4 -0.74 7.86 -6.75
CA LEU A 4 -1.70 8.94 -6.46
C LEU A 4 -0.99 10.21 -5.97
N GLY A 5 -1.64 11.36 -6.19
CA GLY A 5 -1.24 12.66 -5.62
C GLY A 5 0.21 13.05 -5.93
N ASP A 6 0.59 13.12 -7.21
CA ASP A 6 1.97 13.47 -7.63
C ASP A 6 3.05 12.59 -6.96
N ALA A 7 2.81 11.28 -6.97
CA ALA A 7 3.68 10.26 -6.37
C ALA A 7 3.83 10.32 -4.84
N GLU A 8 2.89 10.94 -4.12
CA GLU A 8 2.86 10.90 -2.65
C GLU A 8 2.45 9.52 -2.09
N VAL A 9 1.62 8.79 -2.83
CA VAL A 9 1.12 7.46 -2.42
C VAL A 9 1.30 6.42 -3.53
N ALA A 10 1.89 5.28 -3.18
CA ALA A 10 1.97 4.10 -4.06
C ALA A 10 1.05 2.97 -3.55
N ILE A 11 0.36 2.30 -4.46
CA ILE A 11 -0.52 1.17 -4.13
C ILE A 11 -0.17 -0.03 -4.99
N GLU A 12 0.16 -1.14 -4.34
CA GLU A 12 0.40 -2.44 -4.95
C GLU A 12 -0.77 -3.37 -4.59
N VAL A 13 -1.33 -4.10 -5.56
CA VAL A 13 -2.44 -5.04 -5.30
C VAL A 13 -1.97 -6.47 -5.55
N LYS A 14 -2.14 -7.35 -4.56
CA LYS A 14 -1.75 -8.77 -4.65
C LYS A 14 -2.93 -9.70 -4.38
N ALA A 15 -3.15 -10.66 -5.27
CA ALA A 15 -4.15 -11.72 -5.11
C ALA A 15 -3.73 -12.82 -4.12
N SER A 16 -2.95 -12.48 -3.08
CA SER A 16 -2.43 -13.41 -2.06
C SER A 16 -3.10 -13.20 -0.71
N SER A 17 -3.24 -14.28 0.08
CA SER A 17 -3.67 -14.23 1.49
C SER A 17 -2.53 -14.03 2.48
N SER A 18 -1.31 -13.85 1.98
CA SER A 18 -0.12 -13.50 2.77
C SER A 18 0.87 -12.70 1.91
N VAL A 19 1.33 -11.57 2.44
CA VAL A 19 2.35 -10.73 1.83
C VAL A 19 3.67 -10.99 2.53
N ALA A 20 4.74 -11.28 1.76
CA ALA A 20 6.08 -11.36 2.31
C ALA A 20 6.61 -9.96 2.69
N ASP A 21 7.42 -9.86 3.74
CA ASP A 21 7.97 -8.57 4.19
C ASP A 21 8.96 -7.93 3.21
N ARG A 22 9.39 -8.66 2.17
CA ARG A 22 10.28 -8.14 1.13
C ARG A 22 9.49 -7.41 0.05
N THR A 23 9.54 -6.08 0.10
CA THR A 23 8.84 -5.16 -0.80
C THR A 23 9.82 -4.38 -1.69
N LYS A 24 10.76 -5.08 -2.35
CA LYS A 24 11.89 -4.46 -3.08
C LYS A 24 11.46 -3.36 -4.07
N GLY A 25 10.34 -3.53 -4.78
CA GLY A 25 9.84 -2.55 -5.75
C GLY A 25 9.43 -1.22 -5.11
N LEU A 26 8.82 -1.25 -3.93
CA LEU A 26 8.40 -0.04 -3.21
C LEU A 26 9.60 0.72 -2.64
N HIS A 27 10.64 0.01 -2.20
CA HIS A 27 11.83 0.65 -1.65
C HIS A 27 12.53 1.56 -2.67
N LEU A 28 12.77 1.06 -3.89
CA LEU A 28 13.34 1.87 -4.98
C LEU A 28 12.44 3.06 -5.33
N PHE A 29 11.12 2.83 -5.40
CA PHE A 29 10.18 3.91 -5.68
C PHE A 29 10.22 5.04 -4.63
N HIS A 30 10.39 4.69 -3.35
CA HIS A 30 10.58 5.67 -2.27
C HIS A 30 11.89 6.45 -2.37
N GLU A 31 12.96 5.86 -2.92
CA GLU A 31 14.24 6.55 -3.10
C GLU A 31 14.20 7.56 -4.25
N GLU A 32 13.47 7.25 -5.32
CA GLU A 32 13.43 8.06 -6.53
C GLU A 32 12.32 9.13 -6.52
N ASN A 33 11.31 9.00 -5.66
CA ASN A 33 10.12 9.85 -5.66
C ASN A 33 9.78 10.40 -4.28
N LYS A 34 8.89 11.39 -4.22
CA LYS A 34 8.37 11.97 -2.97
C LYS A 34 7.38 11.04 -2.24
N CYS A 35 7.46 9.73 -2.46
CA CYS A 35 6.52 8.76 -1.91
C CYS A 35 6.62 8.73 -0.39
N ARG A 36 5.53 9.07 0.28
CA ARG A 36 5.45 9.13 1.75
C ARG A 36 4.79 7.90 2.32
N LYS A 37 3.87 7.30 1.56
CA LYS A 37 3.05 6.18 2.01
C LYS A 37 2.92 5.15 0.89
N SER A 38 3.06 3.89 1.26
CA SER A 38 2.78 2.77 0.37
C SER A 38 1.77 1.82 0.98
N LEU A 39 0.77 1.44 0.21
CA LEU A 39 -0.25 0.47 0.59
C LEU A 39 -0.07 -0.80 -0.23
N ILE A 40 -0.07 -1.95 0.44
CA ILE A 40 -0.14 -3.26 -0.22
C ILE A 40 -1.52 -3.84 0.07
N ILE A 41 -2.33 -3.97 -0.97
CA ILE A 41 -3.68 -4.48 -0.85
C ILE A 41 -3.64 -5.99 -1.07
N SER A 42 -4.18 -6.75 -0.13
CA SER A 42 -4.14 -8.21 -0.18
C SER A 42 -5.42 -8.86 0.37
N LYS A 43 -5.45 -10.20 0.41
CA LYS A 43 -6.50 -10.99 1.06
C LYS A 43 -6.13 -11.36 2.51
N GLU A 44 -5.14 -10.70 3.11
CA GLU A 44 -4.89 -10.86 4.55
C GLU A 44 -6.13 -10.43 5.35
N GLN A 45 -6.39 -11.08 6.48
CA GLN A 45 -7.59 -10.79 7.28
C GLN A 45 -7.46 -9.53 8.15
N ARG A 46 -6.23 -9.07 8.39
CA ARG A 46 -5.97 -7.96 9.30
C ARG A 46 -4.93 -7.03 8.69
N PRO A 47 -5.09 -5.71 8.88
CA PRO A 47 -4.06 -4.76 8.48
C PRO A 47 -2.80 -4.97 9.32
N ARG A 48 -1.64 -4.76 8.73
CA ARG A 48 -0.35 -4.78 9.44
C ARG A 48 0.63 -3.81 8.82
N LYS A 49 1.57 -3.31 9.62
CA LYS A 49 2.68 -2.48 9.14
C LYS A 49 3.89 -3.35 8.85
N ILE A 50 4.51 -3.15 7.69
CA ILE A 50 5.83 -3.70 7.37
C ILE A 50 6.91 -2.70 7.83
N SER A 51 6.67 -1.40 7.63
CA SER A 51 7.56 -0.32 8.07
C SER A 51 6.75 0.93 8.43
N SER A 52 7.43 2.04 8.75
CA SER A 52 6.80 3.35 8.96
C SER A 52 6.06 3.86 7.72
N GLN A 53 6.48 3.46 6.52
CA GLN A 53 5.94 3.93 5.23
C GLN A 53 5.05 2.89 4.54
N ILE A 54 5.21 1.59 4.85
CA ILE A 54 4.53 0.50 4.13
C ILE A 54 3.51 -0.17 5.05
N THR A 55 2.25 -0.15 4.62
CA THR A 55 1.13 -0.82 5.30
C THR A 55 0.49 -1.84 4.38
N VAL A 56 0.24 -3.05 4.89
CA VAL A 56 -0.59 -4.06 4.23
C VAL A 56 -2.03 -3.87 4.71
N LEU A 57 -2.97 -3.78 3.78
CA LEU A 57 -4.40 -3.65 4.05
C LEU A 57 -5.19 -4.79 3.40
N PRO A 58 -6.19 -5.36 4.10
CA PRO A 58 -7.22 -6.17 3.45
C PRO A 58 -7.93 -5.35 2.38
N TRP A 59 -8.28 -5.97 1.25
CA TRP A 59 -8.94 -5.27 0.15
C TRP A 59 -10.26 -4.63 0.54
N GLN A 60 -11.00 -5.22 1.47
CA GLN A 60 -12.26 -4.65 1.98
C GLN A 60 -12.01 -3.31 2.66
N ASN A 61 -11.06 -3.26 3.61
CA ASN A 61 -10.66 -2.04 4.30
C ASN A 61 -10.21 -0.96 3.30
N PHE A 62 -9.43 -1.35 2.29
CA PHE A 62 -9.01 -0.42 1.25
C PHE A 62 -10.18 0.17 0.47
N CYS A 63 -11.15 -0.66 0.05
CA CYS A 63 -12.34 -0.19 -0.66
C CYS A 63 -13.19 0.75 0.21
N GLU A 64 -13.38 0.43 1.49
CA GLU A 64 -14.10 1.29 2.44
C GLU A 64 -13.42 2.66 2.58
N MET A 65 -12.10 2.68 2.85
CA MET A 65 -11.31 3.91 2.96
C MET A 65 -11.32 4.72 1.66
N LEU A 66 -11.21 4.05 0.51
CA LEU A 66 -11.22 4.71 -0.79
C LEU A 66 -12.56 5.40 -1.07
N TRP A 67 -13.68 4.72 -0.80
CA TRP A 67 -15.01 5.29 -0.99
C TRP A 67 -15.33 6.40 0.03
N ALA A 68 -14.73 6.34 1.22
CA ALA A 68 -14.83 7.40 2.22
C ALA A 68 -14.00 8.65 1.87
N GLY A 69 -13.05 8.55 0.94
CA GLY A 69 -12.10 9.63 0.64
C GLY A 69 -10.93 9.71 1.62
N ASP A 70 -10.68 8.65 2.41
CA ASP A 70 -9.59 8.59 3.40
C ASP A 70 -8.22 8.29 2.79
N ILE A 71 -8.19 7.96 1.49
CA ILE A 71 -6.96 7.72 0.74
C ILE A 71 -6.62 8.99 -0.01
N LEU A 72 -5.87 9.88 0.67
CA LEU A 72 -4.90 10.88 0.17
C LEU A 72 -4.57 11.87 1.32
#